data_AF-A0A6J4PVS5-F1
#
_entry.id   AF-A0A6J4PVS5-F1
#
_cell.length_a   1.000
_cell.length_b   1.000
_cell.length_c   1.000
_cell.angle_alpha   90.00
_cell.angle_beta   90.00
_cell.angle_gamma   90.00
#
_symmetry.space_group_name_H-M   'P 1'
#
loop_
_entity.id
_entity.type
_entity.pdbx_description
1 polymer ?
#
loop_
_entity_poly.entity_id
_entity_poly.type
_entity_poly.pdbx_seq_one_letter_code
_entity_poly.pdbx_strand_id
1 'polypeptide(L)'
;MRPDAVRPAARGRPREGWPDMSLQEATDLIRYSLILALLVSAPMLIIGLVVGIIVSLVQALTQIQEQTLTFIPKIVSMVAAAIILMPWIAGKLLDYSAAVFGGQTP
;
A
#
# COMPACT_ATOMS: atom_id res chain seq x y z
N MET A 1 4.58 -28.43 -66.99
CA MET A 1 5.79 -28.18 -66.17
C MET A 1 5.61 -26.82 -65.49
N ARG A 2 5.05 -26.80 -64.28
CA ARG A 2 4.91 -25.58 -63.46
C ARG A 2 5.77 -25.76 -62.23
N PRO A 3 7.01 -25.22 -62.23
CA PRO A 3 7.86 -25.27 -61.06
C PRO A 3 7.44 -24.17 -60.07
N ASP A 4 7.11 -24.61 -58.86
CA ASP A 4 7.63 -24.07 -57.61
C ASP A 4 7.55 -22.55 -57.40
N ALA A 5 6.50 -22.11 -56.70
CA ALA A 5 6.61 -21.03 -55.71
C ALA A 5 5.41 -21.08 -54.75
N VAL A 6 5.25 -22.21 -54.07
CA VAL A 6 4.48 -22.25 -52.82
C VAL A 6 5.20 -21.29 -51.87
N ARG A 7 4.60 -20.13 -51.59
CA ARG A 7 5.04 -19.24 -50.49
C ARG A 7 4.12 -19.44 -49.30
N PRO A 8 4.46 -20.29 -48.31
CA PRO A 8 3.80 -20.27 -47.02
C PRO A 8 4.75 -19.60 -46.03
N ALA A 9 4.84 -18.27 -46.07
CA ALA A 9 5.49 -17.51 -45.00
C ALA A 9 4.43 -16.99 -44.02
N ALA A 10 3.58 -17.90 -43.52
CA ALA A 10 2.85 -17.68 -42.28
C ALA A 10 3.87 -17.78 -41.14
N ARG A 11 4.65 -16.71 -40.97
CA ARG A 11 5.50 -16.51 -39.81
C ARG A 11 4.56 -16.30 -38.63
N GLY A 12 4.19 -17.41 -37.98
CA GLY A 12 3.61 -17.39 -36.65
C GLY A 12 4.51 -16.51 -35.81
N ARG A 13 4.00 -15.33 -35.45
CA ARG A 13 4.72 -14.47 -34.52
C ARG A 13 4.93 -15.33 -33.28
N PRO A 14 6.18 -15.50 -32.82
CA PRO A 14 6.39 -16.00 -31.47
C PRO A 14 5.45 -15.17 -30.59
N ARG A 15 4.54 -15.83 -29.89
CA ARG A 15 3.99 -15.20 -28.68
C ARG A 15 5.20 -15.11 -27.77
N GLU A 16 5.96 -14.04 -27.96
CA GLU A 16 6.96 -13.57 -27.03
C GLU A 16 6.19 -13.50 -25.73
N GLY A 17 6.41 -14.52 -24.90
CA GLY A 17 5.70 -14.74 -23.66
C GLY A 17 5.94 -13.48 -22.87
N TRP A 18 4.89 -12.66 -22.77
CA TRP A 18 4.83 -11.68 -21.70
C TRP A 18 5.23 -12.45 -20.45
N PRO A 19 6.27 -12.00 -19.72
CA PRO A 19 6.76 -12.70 -18.55
C PRO A 19 5.56 -13.10 -17.72
N ASP A 20 5.28 -14.39 -17.70
CA ASP A 20 4.12 -14.97 -17.05
C ASP A 20 4.40 -14.90 -15.57
N MET A 21 4.04 -13.75 -14.98
CA MET A 21 3.98 -13.58 -13.54
C MET A 21 3.15 -14.73 -13.02
N SER A 22 3.84 -15.71 -12.43
CA SER A 22 3.18 -16.93 -11.99
C SER A 22 2.10 -16.52 -10.97
N LEU A 23 0.97 -17.24 -10.93
CA LEU A 23 -0.11 -16.92 -10.00
C LEU A 23 0.42 -16.89 -8.55
N GLN A 24 1.42 -17.72 -8.26
CA GLN A 24 2.20 -17.72 -7.04
C GLN A 24 2.91 -16.39 -6.78
N GLU A 25 3.73 -15.89 -7.72
CA GLU A 25 4.41 -14.59 -7.59
C GLU A 25 3.44 -13.44 -7.34
N ALA A 26 2.33 -13.41 -8.10
CA ALA A 26 1.31 -12.39 -7.91
C ALA A 26 0.69 -12.45 -6.50
N THR A 27 0.42 -13.66 -6.00
CA THR A 27 -0.17 -13.87 -4.67
C THR A 27 0.80 -13.45 -3.56
N ASP A 28 2.09 -13.76 -3.69
CA ASP A 28 3.09 -13.42 -2.68
C ASP A 28 3.37 -11.91 -2.65
N LEU A 29 3.39 -11.25 -3.80
CA LEU A 29 3.46 -9.78 -3.87
C LEU A 29 2.27 -9.12 -3.18
N ILE A 30 1.05 -9.63 -3.41
CA ILE A 30 -0.16 -9.14 -2.76
C ILE A 30 -0.08 -9.32 -1.24
N ARG A 31 0.32 -10.50 -0.77
CA ARG A 31 0.47 -10.78 0.67
C ARG A 31 1.47 -9.83 1.32
N TYR A 32 2.63 -9.65 0.70
CA TYR A 32 3.66 -8.76 1.21
C TYR A 32 3.18 -7.31 1.27
N SER A 33 2.49 -6.84 0.22
CA SER A 33 1.88 -5.50 0.17
C SER A 33 0.85 -5.28 1.27
N LEU A 34 -0.02 -6.26 1.50
CA LEU A 34 -1.06 -6.18 2.54
C LEU A 34 -0.45 -6.13 3.95
N ILE A 35 0.57 -6.95 4.21
CA ILE A 35 1.29 -6.94 5.50
C ILE A 35 1.96 -5.59 5.71
N LEU A 36 2.61 -5.04 4.68
CA LEU A 36 3.25 -3.73 4.76
C LEU A 36 2.22 -2.63 5.05
N ALA A 37 1.09 -2.62 4.34
CA ALA A 37 0.01 -1.66 4.55
C ALA A 37 -0.55 -1.75 5.97
N LEU A 38 -0.74 -2.96 6.49
CA LEU A 38 -1.18 -3.20 7.86
C LEU A 38 -0.14 -2.69 8.88
N LEU A 39 1.14 -2.99 8.65
CA LEU A 39 2.23 -2.58 9.52
C LEU A 39 2.38 -1.05 9.57
N VAL A 40 2.25 -0.39 8.42
CA VAL A 40 2.32 1.07 8.28
C VAL A 40 1.13 1.77 8.93
N SER A 41 -0.07 1.20 8.77
CA SER A 41 -1.31 1.77 9.35
C SER A 41 -1.45 1.51 10.85
N ALA A 42 -0.95 0.39 11.37
CA ALA A 42 -1.05 0.01 12.78
C ALA A 42 -0.66 1.11 13.79
N PRO A 43 0.54 1.73 13.73
CA PRO A 43 0.90 2.78 14.69
C PRO A 43 0.00 4.01 14.59
N MET A 44 -0.42 4.38 13.38
CA MET A 44 -1.30 5.52 13.15
C MET A 44 -2.71 5.26 13.71
N LEU A 45 -3.22 4.03 13.56
CA LEU A 45 -4.49 3.60 14.14
C LEU A 45 -4.46 3.59 15.66
N ILE A 46 -3.37 3.12 16.28
CA ILE A 46 -3.20 3.11 17.74
C ILE A 46 -3.21 4.54 18.28
N ILE A 47 -2.47 5.46 17.65
CA ILE A 47 -2.47 6.87 18.06
C ILE A 47 -3.86 7.48 17.92
N GLY A 48 -4.55 7.21 16.80
CA GLY A 48 -5.93 7.67 16.57
C GLY A 48 -6.91 7.15 17.60
N LEU A 49 -6.79 5.89 17.98
CA LEU A 49 -7.61 5.26 18.99
C LEU A 49 -7.40 5.93 20.36
N VAL A 50 -6.14 6.05 20.81
CA VAL A 50 -5.80 6.62 22.12
C VAL A 50 -6.29 8.06 22.23
N VAL A 51 -6.00 8.89 21.22
CA VAL A 51 -6.45 10.29 21.20
C VAL A 51 -7.97 10.37 21.12
N GLY A 52 -8.60 9.56 20.29
CA GLY A 52 -10.05 9.51 20.15
C GLY A 52 -10.74 9.21 21.47
N ILE A 53 -10.22 8.23 22.22
CA ILE A 53 -10.70 7.88 23.56
C ILE A 53 -10.53 9.05 24.52
N ILE A 54 -9.33 9.63 24.63
CA ILE A 54 -9.05 10.75 25.55
C ILE A 54 -9.97 11.94 25.27
N VAL A 55 -10.09 12.34 23.99
CA VAL A 55 -10.95 13.46 23.60
C VAL A 55 -12.42 13.16 23.90
N SER A 56 -12.89 11.93 23.62
CA SER A 56 -14.28 11.54 23.91
C SER A 56 -14.60 11.54 25.40
N LEU A 57 -13.63 11.15 26.24
CA LEU A 57 -13.77 11.17 27.69
C LEU A 57 -13.83 12.61 28.22
N VAL A 58 -12.93 13.49 27.80
CA VAL A 58 -12.93 14.90 28.20
C VAL A 58 -14.22 15.60 27.76
N GLN A 59 -14.68 15.30 26.55
CA GLN A 59 -15.96 15.79 26.03
C GLN A 59 -17.13 15.35 26.93
N ALA A 60 -17.15 14.08 27.34
CA ALA A 60 -18.20 13.55 28.22
C ALA A 60 -18.15 14.14 29.64
N LEU A 61 -16.96 14.30 30.22
CA LEU A 61 -16.77 14.81 31.58
C LEU A 61 -17.12 16.30 31.72
N THR A 62 -16.89 17.11 30.67
CA THR A 62 -17.14 18.56 30.69
C THR A 62 -18.52 18.95 30.16
N GLN A 63 -19.31 17.99 29.66
CA GLN A 63 -20.61 18.20 29.03
C GLN A 63 -20.59 19.17 27.82
N ILE A 64 -19.42 19.43 27.23
CA ILE A 64 -19.30 20.28 26.04
C ILE A 64 -19.70 19.46 24.81
N GLN A 65 -20.82 19.82 24.17
CA GLN A 65 -21.35 19.15 22.97
C GLN A 65 -21.10 19.91 21.67
N GLU A 66 -20.20 20.91 21.68
CA GLU A 66 -19.83 21.67 20.50
C GLU A 66 -18.97 20.83 19.54
N GLN A 67 -19.58 20.36 18.43
CA GLN A 67 -18.92 19.46 17.47
C GLN A 67 -17.57 20.01 16.97
N THR A 68 -17.48 21.30 16.67
CA THR A 68 -16.26 21.96 16.16
C THR A 68 -15.10 21.90 17.14
N LEU A 69 -15.36 22.04 18.45
CA LEU A 69 -14.33 22.01 19.49
C LEU A 69 -13.71 20.63 19.66
N THR A 70 -14.49 19.58 19.40
CA THR A 70 -14.02 18.17 19.47
C THR A 70 -13.24 17.74 18.23
N PHE A 71 -13.39 18.47 17.13
CA PHE A 71 -12.79 18.14 15.84
C PHE A 71 -11.33 18.57 15.75
N ILE A 72 -11.01 19.77 16.28
CA ILE A 72 -9.67 20.36 16.21
C ILE A 72 -8.61 19.49 16.92
N PRO A 73 -8.79 19.05 18.18
CA PRO A 73 -7.78 18.23 18.86
C PRO A 73 -7.51 16.90 18.14
N LYS A 74 -8.54 16.31 17.53
CA LYS A 74 -8.42 15.08 16.74
C LYS A 74 -7.59 15.29 15.48
N ILE A 75 -7.86 16.34 14.70
CA ILE A 75 -7.08 16.66 13.49
C ILE A 75 -5.63 16.93 13.84
N VAL A 76 -5.37 17.81 14.82
CA VAL A 76 -4.01 18.19 15.20
C VAL A 76 -3.20 16.95 15.59
N SER A 77 -3.82 16.02 16.33
CA SER A 77 -3.17 14.78 16.71
C SER A 77 -2.90 13.84 15.54
N MET A 78 -3.81 13.74 14.56
CA MET A 78 -3.59 12.94 13.35
C MET A 78 -2.49 13.50 12.47
N VAL A 79 -2.44 14.83 12.32
CA VAL A 79 -1.38 15.52 11.56
C VAL A 79 -0.03 15.34 12.27
N ALA A 80 0.02 15.52 13.59
CA ALA A 80 1.23 15.30 14.37
C ALA A 80 1.73 13.86 14.27
N ALA A 81 0.84 12.87 14.39
CA ALA A 81 1.18 11.46 14.22
C ALA A 81 1.72 11.18 12.82
N ALA A 82 1.09 11.72 11.78
CA ALA A 82 1.53 11.57 10.40
C ALA A 82 2.94 12.14 10.18
N ILE A 83 3.24 13.33 10.71
CA ILE A 83 4.56 13.97 10.60
C ILE A 83 5.63 13.14 11.32
N ILE A 84 5.34 12.66 12.53
CA ILE A 84 6.28 11.86 13.33
C ILE A 84 6.57 10.51 12.66
N LEU A 85 5.54 9.87 12.10
CA LEU A 85 5.67 8.56 11.45
C LEU A 85 6.20 8.67 10.01
N MET A 86 6.13 9.84 9.38
CA MET A 86 6.55 10.08 7.99
C MET A 86 7.92 9.47 7.62
N PRO A 87 9.03 9.71 8.35
CA PRO A 87 10.33 9.15 7.99
C PRO A 87 10.35 7.62 8.05
N TRP A 88 9.63 7.04 9.01
CA TRP A 88 9.55 5.58 9.17
C TRP A 88 8.73 4.93 8.04
N ILE A 89 7.59 5.53 7.69
CA ILE A 89 6.75 5.07 6.57
C ILE A 89 7.52 5.16 5.26
N ALA A 90 8.26 6.26 5.05
CA ALA A 90 9.11 6.43 3.87
C ALA A 90 10.16 5.32 3.78
N GLY A 91 10.84 4.99 4.89
CA GLY A 91 11.79 3.86 4.92
C GLY A 91 11.16 2.53 4.50
N LYS A 92 9.97 2.21 5.06
CA LYS A 92 9.25 0.97 4.71
C LYS A 92 8.81 0.91 3.25
N LEU A 93 8.42 2.04 2.66
CA LEU A 93 8.07 2.13 1.24
C LEU A 93 9.30 1.97 0.34
N LEU A 94 10.45 2.53 0.75
CA LEU A 94 11.71 2.36 0.04
C LEU A 94 12.17 0.89 0.07
N ASP A 95 12.10 0.23 1.23
CA ASP A 95 12.43 -1.19 1.38
C ASP A 95 11.55 -2.06 0.48
N TYR A 96 10.24 -1.80 0.48
CA TYR A 96 9.29 -2.48 -0.39
C TYR A 96 9.59 -2.26 -1.87
N SER A 97 9.86 -1.02 -2.27
CA SER A 97 10.20 -0.69 -3.65
C SER A 97 11.49 -1.40 -4.08
N ALA A 98 12.51 -1.42 -3.21
CA ALA A 98 13.76 -2.12 -3.46
C ALA A 98 13.56 -3.64 -3.60
N ALA A 99 12.68 -4.25 -2.80
CA ALA A 99 12.35 -5.66 -2.92
C ALA A 99 11.69 -5.98 -4.29
N VAL A 100 10.70 -5.18 -4.70
CA VAL A 100 9.95 -5.39 -5.95
C VAL A 100 10.82 -5.14 -7.19
N PHE A 101 11.58 -4.04 -7.23
CA PHE A 101 12.37 -3.65 -8.40
C PHE A 101 13.77 -4.25 -8.44
N GLY A 102 14.33 -4.61 -7.28
CA GLY A 102 15.65 -5.23 -7.16
C GLY A 102 15.69 -6.71 -7.52
N GLY A 103 14.57 -7.30 -7.97
CA GLY A 103 14.47 -8.72 -8.32
C GLY A 103 14.55 -9.66 -7.12
N GLN A 104 14.52 -9.14 -5.89
CA GLN A 104 14.36 -9.90 -4.66
C GLN A 104 12.88 -10.04 -4.37
N THR A 105 12.16 -10.68 -5.29
CA THR A 105 10.90 -11.32 -4.93
C THR A 105 11.20 -12.33 -3.82
N PRO A 106 10.56 -12.27 -2.66
CA PRO A 106 10.62 -13.37 -1.71
C PRO A 106 10.15 -14.68 -2.34
#